data_AF-A0A830B5D8-F1
#
_entry.id   AF-A0A830B5D8-F1
#
_cell.length_a   1.000
_cell.length_b   1.000
_cell.length_c   1.000
_cell.angle_alpha   90.00
_cell.angle_beta   90.00
_cell.angle_gamma   90.00
#
_symmetry.space_group_name_H-M   'P 1'
#
loop_
_entity.id
_entity.type
_entity.pdbx_description
1 polymer ?
#
loop_
_entity_poly.entity_id
_entity_poly.type
_entity_poly.pdbx_seq_one_letter_code
_entity_poly.pdbx_strand_id
1 'polypeptide(L)'
;MELFSLTSSAANSLPLALLLLLPILFWSKLQRGEPVDQPPAWMMRQAGRYMAIYRKLAERYPSFRVRSETADLIVEISLQPWEAFRPDGVIIFSDILTPLPAFGVPFDIEEVRGPVIQSPIRSEEDLKKLHPIDLEKLQFVGESLKILRKEVGEQAAVLGFVGAPWTIATYIVEGGTTRTYTTRKSMCHTATHLLRRLLSHLTSAIAEYIVYQVAELIAYKYSIRGAANCRPICGTSGLSLISMRL
;
A
#
# COMPACT_ATOMS: atom_id res chain seq x y z
N MET A 1 66.39 0.95 -7.38
CA MET A 1 65.06 0.36 -7.15
C MET A 1 64.26 1.41 -6.39
N GLU A 2 63.98 2.55 -7.03
CA GLU A 2 62.75 2.80 -7.82
C GLU A 2 61.50 2.62 -6.93
N LEU A 3 60.90 3.72 -6.42
CA LEU A 3 59.98 4.65 -7.11
C LEU A 3 58.60 3.97 -7.33
N PHE A 4 57.41 4.55 -7.10
CA PHE A 4 56.95 5.94 -7.18
C PHE A 4 55.66 6.08 -6.36
N SER A 5 55.44 7.28 -5.83
CA SER A 5 54.16 7.82 -5.33
C SER A 5 53.04 7.80 -6.37
N LEU A 6 51.78 7.66 -5.95
CA LEU A 6 50.66 8.45 -6.50
C LEU A 6 49.61 8.75 -5.43
N THR A 7 49.66 9.98 -4.94
CA THR A 7 48.50 10.71 -4.43
C THR A 7 47.65 11.22 -5.60
N SER A 8 46.33 11.30 -5.38
CA SER A 8 45.36 12.16 -6.07
C SER A 8 44.63 11.65 -7.33
N SER A 9 43.29 11.74 -7.24
CA SER A 9 42.33 12.11 -8.30
C SER A 9 41.89 11.04 -9.33
N ALA A 10 40.93 10.20 -8.92
CA ALA A 10 39.76 9.73 -9.70
C ALA A 10 39.03 8.70 -8.80
N ALA A 11 37.74 8.74 -8.47
CA ALA A 11 36.60 9.20 -9.21
C ALA A 11 35.59 9.86 -8.25
N ASN A 12 35.72 11.17 -8.11
CA ASN A 12 34.60 12.08 -7.90
C ASN A 12 33.70 12.00 -9.15
N SER A 13 32.93 10.92 -9.28
CA SER A 13 31.89 10.77 -10.31
C SER A 13 31.15 9.45 -10.15
N LEU A 14 30.65 9.14 -8.94
CA LEU A 14 29.45 8.30 -8.91
C LEU A 14 28.35 9.13 -9.59
N PRO A 15 27.82 8.70 -10.74
CA PRO A 15 26.79 9.47 -11.42
C PRO A 15 25.65 9.64 -10.44
N LEU A 16 25.10 10.86 -10.29
CA LEU A 16 23.93 11.12 -9.45
C LEU A 16 22.79 10.09 -9.70
N ALA A 17 22.75 9.49 -10.89
CA ALA A 17 21.88 8.40 -11.27
C ALA A 17 21.97 7.14 -10.37
N LEU A 18 23.12 6.84 -9.77
CA LEU A 18 23.30 5.68 -8.88
C LEU A 18 22.82 5.97 -7.45
N LEU A 19 23.01 7.21 -6.98
CA LEU A 19 22.52 7.68 -5.67
C LEU A 19 21.00 7.67 -5.59
N LEU A 20 20.32 7.91 -6.71
CA LEU A 20 18.86 7.90 -6.78
C LEU A 20 18.26 6.50 -6.65
N LEU A 21 19.02 5.41 -6.86
CA LEU A 21 18.55 4.01 -6.84
C LEU A 21 18.71 3.32 -5.47
N LEU A 22 19.33 3.98 -4.49
CA LEU A 22 19.77 3.36 -3.24
C LEU A 22 18.64 2.80 -2.36
N PRO A 23 17.50 3.47 -2.18
CA PRO A 23 16.49 3.07 -1.19
C PRO A 23 15.77 1.76 -1.52
N ILE A 24 15.38 1.51 -2.77
CA ILE A 24 14.76 0.23 -3.14
C ILE A 24 15.79 -0.92 -3.08
N LEU A 25 17.03 -0.65 -3.50
CA LEU A 25 18.12 -1.62 -3.36
C LEU A 25 18.36 -1.92 -1.89
N PHE A 26 18.24 -0.92 -1.01
CA PHE A 26 18.40 -1.05 0.42
C PHE A 26 17.36 -1.98 1.04
N TRP A 27 16.06 -1.72 0.83
CA TRP A 27 14.99 -2.55 1.38
C TRP A 27 15.08 -3.99 0.87
N SER A 28 15.49 -4.16 -0.39
CA SER A 28 15.73 -5.47 -0.99
C SER A 28 16.94 -6.18 -0.39
N LYS A 29 18.03 -5.47 -0.10
CA LYS A 29 19.22 -5.98 0.60
C LYS A 29 18.88 -6.40 2.03
N LEU A 30 18.14 -5.58 2.75
CA LEU A 30 17.70 -5.87 4.12
C LEU A 30 16.83 -7.13 4.17
N GLN A 31 15.89 -7.29 3.23
CA GLN A 31 15.07 -8.51 3.10
C GLN A 31 15.89 -9.77 2.83
N ARG A 32 17.03 -9.62 2.14
CA ARG A 32 17.97 -10.72 1.86
C ARG A 32 19.06 -10.91 2.93
N GLY A 33 19.03 -10.11 4.00
CA GLY A 33 20.04 -10.16 5.07
C GLY A 33 21.43 -9.67 4.65
N GLU A 34 21.52 -8.90 3.57
CA GLU A 34 22.78 -8.32 3.10
C GLU A 34 23.19 -7.12 3.99
N PRO A 35 24.50 -6.90 4.21
CA PRO A 35 24.98 -5.77 4.99
C PRO A 35 24.61 -4.45 4.31
N VAL A 36 24.28 -3.48 5.15
CA VAL A 36 23.79 -2.18 4.75
C VAL A 36 24.48 -1.09 5.58
N ASP A 37 24.83 0.03 4.93
CA ASP A 37 25.64 1.08 5.57
C ASP A 37 24.87 1.88 6.64
N GLN A 38 23.55 2.05 6.49
CA GLN A 38 22.67 2.75 7.45
C GLN A 38 21.27 2.14 7.47
N PRO A 39 20.68 1.77 8.61
CA PRO A 39 19.34 1.15 8.64
C PRO A 39 18.27 2.10 8.09
N PRO A 40 17.27 1.60 7.33
CA PRO A 40 16.25 2.44 6.73
C PRO A 40 15.23 2.83 7.80
N ALA A 41 14.74 4.06 7.76
CA ALA A 41 13.84 4.60 8.76
C ALA A 41 12.55 5.14 8.13
N TRP A 42 11.41 4.69 8.68
CA TRP A 42 10.09 5.26 8.46
C TRP A 42 9.25 5.09 9.72
N MET A 43 8.14 5.82 9.83
CA MET A 43 7.28 5.79 11.01
C MET A 43 5.85 5.36 10.66
N MET A 44 5.28 4.46 11.47
CA MET A 44 3.85 4.19 11.40
C MET A 44 3.06 5.47 11.73
N ARG A 45 1.95 5.69 11.01
CA ARG A 45 1.15 6.93 11.09
C ARG A 45 1.95 8.20 10.75
N GLN A 46 2.92 8.09 9.84
CA GLN A 46 3.69 9.23 9.32
C GLN A 46 2.84 10.36 8.74
N ALA A 47 1.70 10.05 8.13
CA ALA A 47 0.74 11.04 7.69
C ALA A 47 -0.42 11.08 8.69
N GLY A 48 -0.55 12.17 9.45
CA GLY A 48 -1.56 12.23 10.50
C GLY A 48 -1.61 13.52 11.31
N ARG A 49 -2.44 13.48 12.35
CA ARG A 49 -2.87 14.64 13.15
C ARG A 49 -1.74 15.42 13.83
N TYR A 50 -0.53 14.87 13.93
CA TYR A 50 0.61 15.60 14.47
C TYR A 50 1.07 16.74 13.54
N MET A 51 0.87 16.60 12.22
CA MET A 51 1.23 17.61 11.23
C MET A 51 0.15 18.71 11.13
N ALA A 52 0.57 19.98 11.18
CA ALA A 52 -0.35 21.11 11.03
C ALA A 52 -1.03 21.15 9.65
N ILE A 53 -0.29 20.78 8.60
CA ILE A 53 -0.81 20.69 7.22
C ILE A 53 -1.91 19.63 7.08
N TYR A 54 -1.75 18.47 7.72
CA TYR A 54 -2.79 17.45 7.78
C TYR A 54 -4.05 17.96 8.48
N ARG A 55 -3.90 18.66 9.61
CA ARG A 55 -5.05 19.20 10.36
C ARG A 55 -5.85 20.20 9.54
N LYS A 56 -5.18 21.13 8.85
CA LYS A 56 -5.83 22.08 7.93
C LYS A 56 -6.55 21.39 6.77
N LEU A 57 -5.98 20.31 6.23
CA LEU A 57 -6.64 19.51 5.20
C LEU A 57 -7.87 18.79 5.78
N ALA A 58 -7.77 18.23 6.98
CA ALA A 58 -8.87 17.57 7.67
C ALA A 58 -10.04 18.52 8.01
N GLU A 59 -9.76 19.81 8.25
CA GLU A 59 -10.80 20.83 8.42
C GLU A 59 -11.57 21.10 7.12
N ARG A 60 -10.88 21.09 5.97
CA ARG A 60 -11.51 21.23 4.64
C ARG A 60 -12.29 19.98 4.21
N TYR A 61 -11.77 18.81 4.57
CA TYR A 61 -12.35 17.50 4.24
C TYR A 61 -12.61 16.69 5.53
N PRO A 62 -13.71 16.98 6.25
CA PRO A 62 -13.95 16.38 7.57
C PRO A 62 -14.09 14.85 7.50
N SER A 63 -14.77 14.34 6.48
CA SER A 63 -14.94 12.90 6.29
C SER A 63 -13.60 12.19 6.09
N PHE A 64 -13.33 11.20 6.94
CA PHE A 64 -12.15 10.35 6.80
C PHE A 64 -12.23 9.53 5.51
N ARG A 65 -13.40 8.96 5.19
CA ARG A 65 -13.61 8.16 3.99
C ARG A 65 -13.31 8.95 2.73
N VAL A 66 -13.77 10.20 2.64
CA VAL A 66 -13.44 11.08 1.50
C VAL A 66 -11.93 11.23 1.33
N ARG A 67 -11.19 11.42 2.43
CA ARG A 67 -9.73 11.53 2.40
C ARG A 67 -9.00 10.23 2.05
N SER A 68 -9.56 9.07 2.42
CA SER A 68 -8.96 7.75 2.18
C SER A 68 -9.45 7.07 0.89
N GLU A 69 -10.42 7.65 0.20
CA GLU A 69 -11.04 7.10 -1.03
C GLU A 69 -10.93 8.06 -2.24
N THR A 70 -10.42 9.27 -2.06
CA THR A 70 -10.15 10.22 -3.16
C THR A 70 -8.66 10.22 -3.49
N ALA A 71 -8.30 9.82 -4.71
CA ALA A 71 -6.91 9.64 -5.13
C ALA A 71 -6.02 10.88 -4.89
N ASP A 72 -6.48 12.08 -5.27
CA ASP A 72 -5.72 13.32 -5.06
C ASP A 72 -5.42 13.59 -3.58
N LEU A 73 -6.40 13.36 -2.70
CA LEU A 73 -6.24 13.55 -1.26
C LEU A 73 -5.33 12.48 -0.65
N ILE A 74 -5.44 11.23 -1.11
CA ILE A 74 -4.56 10.15 -0.68
C ILE A 74 -3.11 10.50 -1.00
N VAL A 75 -2.85 10.94 -2.23
CA VAL A 75 -1.51 11.33 -2.69
C VAL A 75 -1.00 12.52 -1.89
N GLU A 76 -1.78 13.61 -1.80
CA GLU A 76 -1.41 14.82 -1.05
C GLU A 76 -1.03 14.47 0.39
N ILE A 77 -1.89 13.72 1.10
CA ILE A 77 -1.66 13.34 2.50
C ILE A 77 -0.43 12.43 2.64
N SER A 78 -0.24 11.46 1.74
CA SER A 78 0.87 10.51 1.82
C SER A 78 2.23 11.17 1.58
N LEU A 79 2.27 12.24 0.76
CA LEU A 79 3.50 12.99 0.45
C LEU A 79 3.88 14.02 1.52
N GLN A 80 2.98 14.42 2.41
CA GLN A 80 3.29 15.37 3.50
C GLN A 80 4.55 14.99 4.32
N PRO A 81 4.67 13.77 4.89
CA PRO A 81 5.88 13.37 5.60
C PRO A 81 7.08 13.19 4.67
N TRP A 82 6.86 12.83 3.41
CA TRP A 82 7.91 12.72 2.40
C TRP A 82 8.60 14.06 2.16
N GLU A 83 7.81 15.12 1.97
CA GLU A 83 8.32 16.48 1.77
C GLU A 83 9.04 17.03 3.01
N ALA A 84 8.53 16.71 4.21
CA ALA A 84 9.07 17.25 5.46
C ALA A 84 10.34 16.53 5.93
N PHE A 85 10.43 15.21 5.79
CA PHE A 85 11.46 14.41 6.46
C PHE A 85 12.24 13.46 5.55
N ARG A 86 11.79 13.24 4.30
CA ARG A 86 12.40 12.29 3.35
C ARG A 86 12.69 10.90 3.95
N PRO A 87 11.70 10.22 4.59
CA PRO A 87 11.88 8.87 5.11
C PRO A 87 12.17 7.86 4.00
N ASP A 88 12.83 6.75 4.34
CA ASP A 88 13.16 5.68 3.38
C ASP A 88 11.93 4.88 2.90
N GLY A 89 10.78 5.09 3.54
CA GLY A 89 9.50 4.47 3.21
C GLY A 89 8.35 5.49 3.23
N VAL A 90 7.52 5.45 2.19
CA VAL A 90 6.29 6.23 2.08
C VAL A 90 5.11 5.27 2.01
N ILE A 91 4.31 5.23 3.08
CA ILE A 91 3.10 4.40 3.13
C ILE A 91 1.89 5.17 2.59
N ILE A 92 1.08 4.50 1.77
CA ILE A 92 -0.18 5.05 1.27
C ILE A 92 -1.13 5.39 2.41
N PHE A 93 -1.78 6.55 2.33
CA PHE A 93 -2.86 6.92 3.22
C PHE A 93 -4.14 6.19 2.83
N SER A 94 -4.54 5.19 3.61
CA SER A 94 -5.82 4.49 3.45
C SER A 94 -6.31 4.00 4.82
N ASP A 95 -7.38 3.20 4.85
CA ASP A 95 -7.81 2.43 6.01
C ASP A 95 -7.72 0.90 5.76
N ILE A 96 -7.65 0.11 6.83
CA ILE A 96 -7.70 -1.36 6.70
C ILE A 96 -9.09 -1.88 6.30
N LEU A 97 -10.13 -1.06 6.50
CA LEU A 97 -11.53 -1.37 6.18
C LEU A 97 -11.94 -0.90 4.78
N THR A 98 -11.09 -0.14 4.07
CA THR A 98 -11.32 0.29 2.68
C THR A 98 -11.83 -0.82 1.75
N PRO A 99 -11.31 -2.08 1.77
CA PRO A 99 -11.80 -3.12 0.87
C PRO A 99 -13.17 -3.71 1.26
N LEU A 100 -13.74 -3.42 2.44
CA LEU A 100 -15.00 -4.02 2.89
C LEU A 100 -16.16 -3.89 1.89
N PRO A 101 -16.44 -2.69 1.32
CA PRO A 101 -17.53 -2.52 0.37
C PRO A 101 -17.29 -3.24 -0.96
N ALA A 102 -16.02 -3.54 -1.28
CA ALA A 102 -15.64 -4.25 -2.50
C ALA A 102 -16.01 -5.74 -2.45
N PHE A 103 -16.33 -6.29 -1.28
CA PHE A 103 -16.80 -7.69 -1.13
C PHE A 103 -18.13 -7.82 -0.37
N GLY A 104 -18.89 -6.74 -0.28
CA GLY A 104 -20.29 -6.77 0.17
C GLY A 104 -20.54 -6.32 1.61
N VAL A 105 -19.56 -5.71 2.27
CA VAL A 105 -19.72 -5.18 3.64
C VAL A 105 -19.66 -3.65 3.65
N PRO A 106 -20.80 -2.94 3.64
CA PRO A 106 -20.80 -1.50 3.78
C PRO A 106 -20.36 -1.10 5.19
N PHE A 107 -19.57 -0.04 5.27
CA PHE A 107 -19.15 0.55 6.54
C PHE A 107 -19.11 2.08 6.41
N ASP A 108 -19.29 2.74 7.55
CA ASP A 108 -19.11 4.19 7.68
C ASP A 108 -18.13 4.47 8.81
N ILE A 109 -17.64 5.71 8.87
CA ILE A 109 -16.77 6.17 9.96
C ILE A 109 -17.46 7.35 10.63
N GLU A 110 -17.93 7.15 11.87
CA GLU A 110 -18.43 8.21 12.73
C GLU A 110 -17.27 8.88 13.47
N GLU A 111 -17.32 10.21 13.64
CA GLU A 111 -16.21 10.98 14.25
C GLU A 111 -15.83 10.52 15.66
N VAL A 112 -16.83 10.17 16.48
CA VAL A 112 -16.62 9.79 17.89
C VAL A 112 -16.51 8.28 18.06
N ARG A 113 -17.35 7.51 17.34
CA ARG A 113 -17.43 6.05 17.49
C ARG A 113 -16.41 5.28 16.65
N GLY A 114 -15.85 5.92 15.62
CA GLY A 114 -14.97 5.26 14.66
C GLY A 114 -15.77 4.45 13.63
N PRO A 115 -15.22 3.34 13.11
CA PRO A 115 -15.87 2.55 12.08
C PRO A 115 -17.14 1.87 12.61
N VAL A 116 -18.21 1.98 11.83
CA VAL A 116 -19.53 1.38 12.11
C VAL A 116 -19.92 0.50 10.92
N ILE A 117 -20.21 -0.76 11.20
CA ILE A 117 -20.69 -1.73 10.21
C ILE A 117 -22.16 -2.00 10.52
N GLN A 118 -23.02 -1.53 9.61
CA GLN A 118 -24.47 -1.55 9.80
C GLN A 118 -25.05 -2.97 9.82
N SER A 119 -24.42 -3.90 9.09
CA SER A 119 -24.84 -5.30 8.99
C SER A 119 -23.70 -6.25 9.41
N PRO A 120 -23.49 -6.47 10.72
CA PRO A 120 -22.49 -7.41 11.20
C PRO A 120 -22.79 -8.84 10.73
N ILE A 121 -21.74 -9.62 10.44
CA ILE A 121 -21.91 -11.01 9.97
C ILE A 121 -21.90 -11.97 11.16
N ARG A 122 -23.06 -12.56 11.48
CA ARG A 122 -23.21 -13.44 12.65
C ARG A 122 -24.00 -14.73 12.36
N SER A 123 -24.56 -14.88 11.16
CA SER A 123 -25.23 -16.10 10.71
C SER A 123 -24.78 -16.58 9.33
N GLU A 124 -25.21 -17.78 8.94
CA GLU A 124 -24.94 -18.34 7.62
C GLU A 124 -25.64 -17.54 6.51
N GLU A 125 -26.78 -16.90 6.79
CA GLU A 125 -27.47 -15.99 5.88
C GLU A 125 -26.66 -14.71 5.63
N ASP A 126 -25.98 -14.19 6.66
CA ASP A 126 -25.11 -13.03 6.49
C ASP A 126 -23.90 -13.34 5.61
N LEU A 127 -23.33 -14.55 5.73
CA LEU A 127 -22.23 -14.97 4.86
C LEU A 127 -22.62 -15.01 3.37
N LYS A 128 -23.88 -15.28 3.05
CA LYS A 128 -24.35 -15.31 1.66
C LYS A 128 -24.33 -13.93 0.99
N LYS A 129 -24.23 -12.85 1.77
CA LYS A 129 -24.13 -11.47 1.26
C LYS A 129 -22.72 -11.16 0.74
N LEU A 130 -21.72 -11.94 1.16
CA LEU A 130 -20.34 -11.77 0.72
C LEU A 130 -20.17 -12.25 -0.72
N HIS A 131 -19.41 -11.51 -1.50
CA HIS A 131 -19.06 -11.85 -2.87
C HIS A 131 -17.54 -11.76 -3.08
N PRO A 132 -16.99 -12.28 -4.20
CA PRO A 132 -15.59 -12.06 -4.56
C PRO A 132 -15.25 -10.57 -4.58
N ILE A 133 -13.99 -10.23 -4.29
CA ILE A 133 -13.58 -8.83 -4.22
C ILE A 133 -13.64 -8.19 -5.60
N ASP A 134 -14.35 -7.07 -5.68
CA ASP A 134 -14.47 -6.24 -6.88
C ASP A 134 -13.36 -5.18 -6.87
N LEU A 135 -12.26 -5.47 -7.56
CA LEU A 135 -11.09 -4.60 -7.64
C LEU A 135 -11.37 -3.29 -8.39
N GLU A 136 -12.42 -3.22 -9.22
CA GLU A 136 -12.77 -1.98 -9.92
C GLU A 136 -13.18 -0.88 -8.94
N LYS A 137 -13.82 -1.27 -7.83
CA LYS A 137 -14.16 -0.35 -6.73
C LYS A 137 -12.94 0.18 -5.98
N LEU A 138 -11.75 -0.38 -6.21
CA LEU A 138 -10.50 -0.03 -5.53
C LEU A 138 -9.49 0.64 -6.46
N GLN A 139 -9.92 1.08 -7.65
CA GLN A 139 -9.06 1.75 -8.64
C GLN A 139 -8.33 2.97 -8.07
N PHE A 140 -8.99 3.76 -7.21
CA PHE A 140 -8.38 4.92 -6.57
C PHE A 140 -7.13 4.56 -5.75
N VAL A 141 -7.05 3.34 -5.19
CA VAL A 141 -5.86 2.85 -4.47
C VAL A 141 -4.73 2.59 -5.46
N GLY A 142 -5.01 1.89 -6.56
CA GLY A 142 -4.02 1.60 -7.60
C GLY A 142 -3.46 2.86 -8.25
N GLU A 143 -4.34 3.80 -8.59
CA GLU A 143 -3.97 5.12 -9.12
C GLU A 143 -3.08 5.89 -8.13
N SER A 144 -3.47 5.93 -6.85
CA SER A 144 -2.69 6.60 -5.81
C SER A 144 -1.29 5.98 -5.67
N LEU A 145 -1.19 4.64 -5.67
CA LEU A 145 0.10 3.95 -5.60
C LEU A 145 1.00 4.27 -6.81
N LYS A 146 0.44 4.33 -8.02
CA LYS A 146 1.16 4.72 -9.24
C LYS A 146 1.68 6.15 -9.16
N ILE A 147 0.85 7.09 -8.71
CA ILE A 147 1.24 8.50 -8.54
C ILE A 147 2.32 8.63 -7.46
N LEU A 148 2.14 7.99 -6.30
CA LEU A 148 3.15 8.00 -5.23
C LEU A 148 4.49 7.43 -5.70
N ARG A 149 4.46 6.35 -6.48
CA ARG A 149 5.66 5.75 -7.06
C ARG A 149 6.38 6.71 -8.03
N LYS A 150 5.63 7.51 -8.78
CA LYS A 150 6.16 8.56 -9.65
C LYS A 150 6.82 9.69 -8.86
N GLU A 151 6.13 10.23 -7.85
CA GLU A 151 6.57 11.40 -7.09
C GLU A 151 7.76 11.10 -6.17
N VAL A 152 7.75 9.93 -5.53
CA VAL A 152 8.85 9.49 -4.66
C VAL A 152 10.06 9.06 -5.48
N GLY A 153 9.81 8.49 -6.66
CA GLY A 153 10.86 7.91 -7.50
C GLY A 153 11.67 6.89 -6.72
N GLU A 154 12.88 6.58 -7.18
CA GLU A 154 13.72 5.55 -6.58
C GLU A 154 14.26 5.91 -5.17
N GLN A 155 13.98 7.13 -4.68
CA GLN A 155 14.47 7.68 -3.40
C GLN A 155 13.77 7.16 -2.13
N ALA A 156 12.66 6.44 -2.24
CA ALA A 156 12.09 5.71 -1.11
C ALA A 156 11.21 4.56 -1.61
N ALA A 157 10.98 3.58 -0.73
CA ALA A 157 10.04 2.51 -0.97
C ALA A 157 8.61 3.04 -0.82
N VAL A 158 7.73 2.71 -1.77
CA VAL A 158 6.28 2.96 -1.61
C VAL A 158 5.66 1.72 -1.00
N LEU A 159 5.01 1.90 0.15
CA LEU A 159 4.43 0.84 0.95
C LEU A 159 2.91 0.83 0.78
N GLY A 160 2.41 -0.25 0.18
CA GLY A 160 1.01 -0.64 0.31
C GLY A 160 0.74 -1.23 1.69
N PHE A 161 -0.53 -1.31 2.09
CA PHE A 161 -0.90 -2.01 3.32
C PHE A 161 -2.30 -2.60 3.22
N VAL A 162 -2.53 -3.63 4.06
CA VAL A 162 -3.80 -4.33 4.18
C VAL A 162 -4.04 -4.73 5.64
N GLY A 163 -5.30 -4.88 6.02
CA GLY A 163 -5.66 -5.47 7.31
C GLY A 163 -5.47 -6.99 7.31
N ALA A 164 -5.06 -7.56 8.44
CA ALA A 164 -5.03 -9.01 8.61
C ALA A 164 -6.47 -9.57 8.61
N PRO A 165 -6.74 -10.76 8.02
CA PRO A 165 -8.08 -11.35 7.97
C PRO A 165 -8.76 -11.44 9.33
N TRP A 166 -8.00 -11.81 10.36
CA TRP A 166 -8.50 -11.88 11.73
C TRP A 166 -8.97 -10.53 12.26
N THR A 167 -8.17 -9.47 12.04
CA THR A 167 -8.50 -8.11 12.48
C THR A 167 -9.73 -7.60 11.75
N ILE A 168 -9.82 -7.79 10.43
CA ILE A 168 -10.98 -7.38 9.64
C ILE A 168 -12.24 -8.14 10.10
N ALA A 169 -12.14 -9.45 10.34
CA ALA A 169 -13.23 -10.23 10.89
C ALA A 169 -13.73 -9.69 12.23
N THR A 170 -12.83 -9.16 13.08
CA THR A 170 -13.26 -8.57 14.36
C THR A 170 -14.19 -7.37 14.16
N TYR A 171 -13.86 -6.45 13.24
CA TYR A 171 -14.74 -5.33 12.93
C TYR A 171 -16.08 -5.82 12.37
N ILE A 172 -16.04 -6.73 11.38
CA ILE A 172 -17.24 -7.25 10.72
C ILE A 172 -18.20 -7.92 11.72
N VAL A 173 -17.68 -8.74 12.65
CA VAL A 173 -18.51 -9.48 13.60
C VAL A 173 -19.02 -8.58 14.73
N GLU A 174 -18.17 -7.68 15.23
CA GLU A 174 -18.51 -6.83 16.37
C GLU A 174 -19.37 -5.62 15.95
N GLY A 175 -19.31 -5.23 14.67
CA GLY A 175 -20.04 -4.09 14.13
C GLY A 175 -19.32 -2.74 14.28
N GLY A 176 -18.09 -2.74 14.80
CA GLY A 176 -17.29 -1.54 15.03
C GLY A 176 -16.17 -1.76 16.05
N THR A 177 -15.64 -0.67 16.59
CA THR A 177 -14.58 -0.74 17.61
C THR A 177 -15.11 -1.27 18.94
N THR A 178 -14.45 -2.29 19.50
CA THR A 178 -14.77 -2.86 20.81
C THR A 178 -13.50 -3.21 21.58
N ARG A 179 -13.60 -3.24 22.91
CA ARG A 179 -12.48 -3.62 23.80
C ARG A 179 -12.58 -5.08 24.26
N THR A 180 -13.79 -5.64 24.31
CA THR A 180 -14.04 -6.96 24.90
C THR A 180 -13.98 -8.07 23.86
N TYR A 181 -14.36 -7.77 22.61
CA TYR A 181 -14.45 -8.72 21.50
C TYR A 181 -15.34 -9.93 21.84
N THR A 182 -16.43 -9.68 22.57
CA THR A 182 -17.24 -10.71 23.21
C THR A 182 -17.88 -11.64 22.17
N THR A 183 -18.47 -11.07 21.12
CA THR A 183 -19.19 -11.84 20.09
C THR A 183 -18.23 -12.71 19.29
N ARG A 184 -17.12 -12.14 18.82
CA ARG A 184 -16.12 -12.87 18.05
C ARG A 184 -15.44 -13.95 18.89
N LYS A 185 -15.15 -13.70 20.17
CA LYS A 185 -14.61 -14.73 21.08
C LYS A 185 -15.63 -15.84 21.32
N SER A 186 -16.90 -15.51 21.53
CA SER A 186 -17.96 -16.51 21.67
C SER A 186 -18.05 -17.40 20.43
N MET A 187 -18.04 -16.81 19.22
CA MET A 187 -18.07 -17.54 17.96
C MET A 187 -16.91 -18.53 17.78
N CYS A 188 -15.74 -18.29 18.39
CA CYS A 188 -14.65 -19.26 18.36
C CYS A 188 -15.04 -20.61 18.97
N HIS A 189 -15.98 -20.62 19.92
CA HIS A 189 -16.44 -21.80 20.64
C HIS A 189 -17.82 -22.28 20.17
N THR A 190 -18.72 -21.36 19.83
CA THR A 190 -20.12 -21.69 19.52
C THR A 190 -20.40 -21.82 18.02
N ALA A 191 -19.59 -21.19 17.17
CA ALA A 191 -19.84 -21.08 15.73
C ALA A 191 -18.53 -21.16 14.92
N THR A 192 -17.66 -22.11 15.26
CA THR A 192 -16.32 -22.24 14.65
C THR A 192 -16.38 -22.41 13.14
N HIS A 193 -17.38 -23.14 12.61
CA HIS A 193 -17.60 -23.30 11.17
C HIS A 193 -17.82 -21.96 10.46
N LEU A 194 -18.73 -21.14 11.01
CA LEU A 194 -19.07 -19.83 10.49
C LEU A 194 -17.84 -18.90 10.45
N LEU A 195 -17.09 -18.86 11.56
CA LEU A 195 -15.87 -18.04 11.66
C LEU A 195 -14.79 -18.50 10.68
N ARG A 196 -14.61 -19.81 10.49
CA ARG A 196 -13.64 -20.34 9.51
C ARG A 196 -14.02 -19.95 8.08
N ARG A 197 -15.30 -20.02 7.72
CA ARG A 197 -15.78 -19.60 6.40
C ARG A 197 -15.55 -18.11 6.16
N LEU A 198 -15.86 -17.27 7.14
CA LEU A 198 -15.57 -15.83 7.08
C LEU A 198 -14.07 -15.57 6.87
N LEU A 199 -13.21 -16.18 7.69
CA LEU A 199 -11.76 -16.00 7.59
C LEU A 199 -11.21 -16.50 6.26
N SER A 200 -11.74 -17.62 5.73
CA SER A 200 -11.34 -18.14 4.42
C SER A 200 -11.65 -17.14 3.31
N HIS A 201 -12.87 -16.59 3.29
CA HIS A 201 -13.27 -15.60 2.30
C HIS A 201 -12.43 -14.32 2.41
N LEU A 202 -12.24 -13.79 3.62
CA LEU A 202 -11.39 -12.62 3.85
C LEU A 202 -9.94 -12.87 3.40
N THR A 203 -9.40 -14.06 3.66
CA THR A 203 -8.04 -14.41 3.25
C THR A 203 -7.90 -14.39 1.73
N SER A 204 -8.86 -14.96 0.99
CA SER A 204 -8.87 -14.90 -0.47
C SER A 204 -8.96 -13.47 -0.99
N ALA A 205 -9.92 -12.68 -0.49
CA ALA A 205 -10.12 -11.30 -0.89
C ALA A 205 -8.89 -10.41 -0.61
N ILE A 206 -8.28 -10.56 0.57
CA ILE A 206 -7.08 -9.79 0.95
C ILE A 206 -5.87 -10.23 0.14
N ALA A 207 -5.72 -11.53 -0.16
CA ALA A 207 -4.64 -12.00 -1.02
C ALA A 207 -4.72 -11.40 -2.43
N GLU A 208 -5.91 -11.40 -3.03
CA GLU A 208 -6.16 -10.74 -4.33
C GLU A 208 -5.85 -9.24 -4.26
N TYR A 209 -6.23 -8.57 -3.17
CA TYR A 209 -5.97 -7.15 -2.97
C TYR A 209 -4.47 -6.83 -2.78
N ILE A 210 -3.71 -7.69 -2.09
CA ILE A 210 -2.25 -7.56 -1.99
C ILE A 210 -1.62 -7.68 -3.38
N VAL A 211 -2.01 -8.70 -4.15
CA VAL A 211 -1.51 -8.91 -5.51
C VAL A 211 -1.83 -7.71 -6.40
N TYR A 212 -3.04 -7.15 -6.28
CA TYR A 212 -3.43 -5.93 -6.97
C TYR A 212 -2.51 -4.74 -6.63
N GLN A 213 -2.30 -4.43 -5.35
CA GLN A 213 -1.42 -3.32 -4.95
C GLN A 213 0.03 -3.52 -5.46
N VAL A 214 0.55 -4.75 -5.40
CA VAL A 214 1.88 -5.08 -5.90
C VAL A 214 1.95 -4.93 -7.42
N ALA A 215 0.95 -5.41 -8.16
CA ALA A 215 0.88 -5.30 -9.60
C ALA A 215 0.87 -3.83 -10.06
N GLU A 216 0.11 -2.97 -9.38
CA GLU A 216 0.02 -1.54 -9.69
C GLU A 216 1.36 -0.81 -9.48
N LEU A 217 2.09 -1.15 -8.41
CA LEU A 217 3.43 -0.63 -8.14
C LEU A 217 4.48 -1.12 -9.15
N ILE A 218 4.38 -2.39 -9.57
CA ILE A 218 5.33 -3.01 -10.50
C ILE A 218 5.08 -2.55 -11.94
N ALA A 219 3.82 -2.49 -12.40
CA ALA A 219 3.45 -2.10 -13.75
C ALA A 219 4.04 -0.72 -14.12
N TYR A 220 4.08 0.19 -13.15
CA TYR A 220 4.73 1.49 -13.30
C TYR A 220 6.25 1.37 -13.57
N LYS A 221 6.95 0.49 -12.85
CA LYS A 221 8.40 0.28 -13.03
C LYS A 221 8.75 -0.22 -14.44
N TYR A 222 7.91 -1.09 -15.01
CA TYR A 222 8.09 -1.58 -16.39
C TYR A 222 7.71 -0.54 -17.45
N SER A 223 6.67 0.27 -17.21
CA SER A 223 6.30 1.38 -18.09
C SER A 223 7.44 2.41 -18.24
N ILE A 224 8.12 2.77 -17.15
CA ILE A 224 9.30 3.66 -17.22
C ILE A 224 10.49 3.01 -17.93
N ARG A 225 10.79 1.73 -17.64
CA ARG A 225 11.92 1.04 -18.31
C ARG A 225 11.70 0.86 -19.81
N GLY A 226 10.46 0.67 -20.25
CA GLY A 226 10.09 0.69 -21.67
C GLY A 226 10.26 2.08 -22.30
N ALA A 227 9.89 3.15 -21.59
CA ALA A 227 10.04 4.52 -22.09
C ALA A 227 11.51 5.01 -22.10
N ALA A 228 12.33 4.57 -21.15
CA ALA A 228 13.74 4.98 -21.04
C ALA A 228 14.66 4.33 -22.10
N ASN A 229 14.18 3.33 -22.86
CA ASN A 229 14.95 2.64 -23.89
C ASN A 229 14.41 2.84 -25.32
N CYS A 230 13.42 3.72 -25.51
CA CYS A 230 12.96 4.11 -26.84
C CYS A 230 13.79 5.30 -27.37
N ARG A 231 15.01 5.02 -27.84
CA ARG A 231 15.51 5.82 -28.98
C ARG A 231 14.72 5.36 -30.22
N PRO A 232 14.17 6.27 -31.03
CA PRO A 232 13.51 5.87 -32.27
C PRO A 232 14.59 5.38 -33.23
N ILE A 233 14.82 4.08 -33.28
CA ILE A 233 15.47 3.47 -34.44
C ILE A 233 14.36 3.34 -35.47
N CYS A 234 14.24 4.39 -36.30
CA CYS A 234 13.49 4.33 -37.53
C CYS A 234 14.09 3.18 -38.37
N GLY A 235 13.30 2.14 -38.67
CA GLY A 235 13.76 1.02 -39.49
C GLY A 235 12.93 -0.25 -39.37
N THR A 236 11.85 -0.30 -40.16
CA THR A 236 11.32 -1.49 -40.86
C THR A 236 10.93 -2.76 -40.06
N SER A 237 9.62 -3.02 -40.09
CA SER A 237 8.95 -4.33 -40.24
C SER A 237 9.24 -5.46 -39.26
N GLY A 238 8.23 -5.84 -38.47
CA GLY A 238 8.16 -7.14 -37.81
C GLY A 238 7.15 -7.18 -36.67
N LEU A 239 5.91 -7.60 -36.96
CA LEU A 239 4.97 -8.06 -35.95
C LEU A 239 5.57 -9.27 -35.22
N SER A 240 5.75 -9.18 -33.90
CA SER A 240 5.79 -10.37 -33.05
C SER A 240 5.08 -10.07 -31.72
N LEU A 241 3.89 -10.66 -31.58
CA LEU A 241 3.24 -10.87 -30.30
C LEU A 241 4.16 -11.73 -29.43
N ILE A 242 4.62 -11.18 -28.30
CA ILE A 242 5.27 -11.98 -27.25
C ILE A 242 4.18 -12.47 -26.29
N SER A 243 3.85 -13.74 -26.47
CA SER A 243 3.03 -14.56 -25.58
C SER A 243 3.69 -14.69 -24.21
N MET A 244 3.00 -14.23 -23.16
CA MET A 244 3.31 -14.55 -21.76
C MET A 244 2.90 -16.00 -21.48
N ARG A 245 3.87 -16.85 -21.15
CA ARG A 245 3.65 -18.11 -20.44
C ARG A 245 4.22 -17.95 -19.03
N LEU A 246 3.39 -18.36 -18.07
CA LEU A 246 3.47 -18.33 -16.61
C LEU A 246 4.87 -18.44 -16.01
#